data_AF-A0A2G2R2W1-F1
#
_entry.id   AF-A0A2G2R2W1-F1
#
_cell.length_a   1.000
_cell.length_b   1.000
_cell.length_c   1.000
_cell.angle_alpha   90.00
_cell.angle_beta   90.00
_cell.angle_gamma   90.00
#
_symmetry.space_group_name_H-M   'P 1'
#
loop_
_entity.id
_entity.type
_entity.pdbx_description
1 polymer ?
#
loop_
_entity_poly.entity_id
_entity_poly.type
_entity_poly.pdbx_seq_one_letter_code
_entity_poly.pdbx_strand_id
1 'polypeptide(L)'
;MVNSTITTIANHIKKFEKPVNYPYLDNKGKVTAGAGFLMDTEAAFLKAPFEVIDQKTEQTRSATEAEKRAGWQAMQAKKTGQKGVFNNNAKVYKKTTTLIFSDTEIDKRVNLEVTSRIAIIKNDVGDKAWDKLTDGQKTVLVDVSYTNTGGSIKSYDKLVKAVKAGDAAGMARESHYHSTPKGSDGPKIRNWGRIKANHCGALGLDTEGAACYKSVAEHYSDDKGKLTEDLPASYDAHIAKDARSKLPAKGQEDKVSAEPTKTVGEENAAFQEQLKAPENSVVELARKQPDQLTADERKSLHQQAVALPLTDPKRATIQDKVKQSYVQEHGNGAAEVDASGRIRTDAAPQKALPTVPQPAKDINGQDVAKGVLNIGGEVSRVAQKTAMVPTVASLQKGINALNKPESVQPALKVDGAFGPKTKEVLGDAVASFGADKVEKSFGLGQVESLAEQAKSEQLEPGTLGDTVSGAFDGFAEEPEKALQNGLNALSEDGAEPLKVDGWAGPKTEDAFAQAAKSSNAFDFSKTLGSFFGLS
;
A
#
# COMPACT_ATOMS: atom_id res chain seq x y z
N MET A 1 15.90 -1.37 -9.15
CA MET A 1 14.73 -1.34 -8.24
C MET A 1 15.03 -0.45 -7.05
N VAL A 2 14.16 0.49 -6.73
CA VAL A 2 14.11 1.01 -5.36
C VAL A 2 13.49 -0.13 -4.55
N ASN A 3 14.34 -0.83 -3.79
CA ASN A 3 14.00 -1.99 -2.95
C ASN A 3 12.66 -1.75 -2.23
N SER A 4 11.64 -2.59 -2.48
CA SER A 4 10.27 -2.41 -1.97
C SER A 4 10.23 -2.32 -0.45
N THR A 5 11.12 -3.05 0.24
CA THR A 5 11.35 -2.95 1.68
C THR A 5 11.86 -1.56 2.07
N ILE A 6 12.88 -1.01 1.37
CA ILE A 6 13.41 0.33 1.64
C ILE A 6 12.32 1.39 1.46
N THR A 7 11.54 1.31 0.39
CA THR A 7 10.43 2.24 0.13
C THR A 7 9.37 2.17 1.23
N THR A 8 9.01 0.96 1.67
CA THR A 8 8.04 0.74 2.75
C THR A 8 8.53 1.37 4.05
N ILE A 9 9.79 1.12 4.41
CA ILE A 9 10.41 1.69 5.61
C ILE A 9 10.50 3.22 5.48
N ALA A 10 10.96 3.74 4.35
CA ALA A 10 11.09 5.18 4.12
C ALA A 10 9.75 5.91 4.24
N ASN A 11 8.68 5.34 3.69
CA ASN A 11 7.34 5.89 3.82
C ASN A 11 6.83 5.86 5.27
N HIS A 12 7.14 4.80 6.03
CA HIS A 12 6.86 4.74 7.46
C HIS A 12 7.58 5.86 8.23
N ILE A 13 8.89 6.03 8.00
CA ILE A 13 9.67 7.11 8.63
C ILE A 13 9.10 8.48 8.28
N LYS A 14 8.83 8.76 6.99
CA LYS A 14 8.24 10.05 6.56
C LYS A 14 6.89 10.33 7.22
N LYS A 15 6.03 9.31 7.38
CA LYS A 15 4.72 9.45 8.04
C LYS A 15 4.85 9.96 9.48
N PHE A 16 5.85 9.48 10.22
CA PHE A 16 5.99 9.81 11.64
C PHE A 16 6.94 10.99 11.91
N GLU A 17 8.00 11.14 11.14
CA GLU A 17 8.97 12.24 11.28
C GLU A 17 8.45 13.56 10.65
N LYS A 18 7.44 13.48 9.77
CA LYS A 18 6.79 14.64 9.12
C LYS A 18 7.81 15.64 8.52
N PRO A 19 8.50 15.26 7.43
CA PRO A 19 9.61 16.02 6.89
C PRO A 19 9.30 17.51 6.69
N VAL A 20 10.24 18.36 7.10
CA VAL A 20 10.16 19.82 6.93
C VAL A 20 11.17 20.22 5.88
N ASN A 21 10.71 20.66 4.72
CA ASN A 21 11.58 20.91 3.58
C ASN A 21 12.45 22.17 3.69
N TYR A 22 12.48 22.88 4.81
CA TYR A 22 13.35 24.05 5.05
C TYR A 22 14.11 23.90 6.38
N PRO A 23 15.25 24.60 6.55
CA PRO A 23 15.99 24.61 7.81
C PRO A 23 15.16 25.10 9.01
N TYR A 24 15.26 24.40 10.12
CA TYR A 24 14.66 24.75 11.41
C TYR A 24 15.60 24.41 12.56
N LEU A 25 15.30 24.91 13.77
CA LEU A 25 15.99 24.48 14.99
C LEU A 25 15.15 23.40 15.67
N ASP A 26 15.76 22.25 15.95
CA ASP A 26 15.12 21.19 16.72
C ASP A 26 14.93 21.59 18.19
N ASN A 27 14.32 20.72 19.00
CA ASN A 27 14.07 20.98 20.42
C ASN A 27 15.36 21.12 21.27
N LYS A 28 16.53 20.82 20.72
CA LYS A 28 17.86 21.01 21.33
C LYS A 28 18.58 22.22 20.73
N GLY A 29 17.92 23.00 19.87
CA GLY A 29 18.50 24.16 19.20
C GLY A 29 19.46 23.80 18.08
N LYS A 30 19.43 22.58 17.56
CA LYS A 30 20.30 22.15 16.48
C LYS A 30 19.67 22.40 15.12
N VAL A 31 20.46 22.86 14.15
CA VAL A 31 19.97 23.09 12.79
C VAL A 31 19.67 21.76 12.09
N THR A 32 18.42 21.63 11.63
CA THR A 32 17.85 20.40 11.06
C THR A 32 16.96 20.73 9.86
N ALA A 33 16.81 19.81 8.91
CA ALA A 33 15.86 19.90 7.80
C ALA A 33 15.40 18.51 7.32
N GLY A 34 14.45 18.45 6.41
CA GLY A 34 13.89 17.20 5.88
C GLY A 34 13.26 16.34 6.98
N ALA A 35 13.51 15.04 6.94
CA ALA A 35 13.00 14.06 7.92
C ALA A 35 13.81 14.03 9.24
N GLY A 36 14.34 15.16 9.70
CA GLY A 36 15.20 15.21 10.90
C GLY A 36 16.70 15.11 10.60
N PHE A 37 17.14 15.50 9.39
CA PHE A 37 18.54 15.49 9.01
C PHE A 37 19.31 16.58 9.73
N LEU A 38 20.17 16.17 10.66
CA LEU A 38 21.01 17.06 11.45
C LEU A 38 22.11 17.70 10.60
N MET A 39 22.27 19.02 10.71
CA MET A 39 23.29 19.82 10.02
C MET A 39 23.74 21.02 10.86
N ASP A 40 23.94 20.80 12.15
CA ASP A 40 24.29 21.82 13.14
C ASP A 40 25.76 22.28 13.09
N THR A 41 26.44 22.08 11.97
CA THR A 41 27.76 22.67 11.69
C THR A 41 27.72 23.35 10.33
N GLU A 42 28.48 24.45 10.19
CA GLU A 42 28.55 25.19 8.93
C GLU A 42 28.98 24.29 7.77
N ALA A 43 29.99 23.44 7.99
CA ALA A 43 30.48 22.51 6.98
C ALA A 43 29.40 21.52 6.51
N ALA A 44 28.58 20.98 7.42
CA ALA A 44 27.49 20.08 7.06
C ALA A 44 26.36 20.84 6.33
N PHE A 45 26.04 22.05 6.78
CA PHE A 45 25.00 22.89 6.19
C PHE A 45 25.35 23.33 4.76
N LEU A 46 26.59 23.76 4.51
CA LEU A 46 27.05 24.18 3.18
C LEU A 46 27.11 23.01 2.18
N LYS A 47 27.42 21.80 2.66
CA LYS A 47 27.40 20.57 1.86
C LYS A 47 25.99 20.08 1.52
N ALA A 48 24.96 20.54 2.24
CA ALA A 48 23.59 20.14 1.96
C ALA A 48 23.16 20.64 0.56
N PRO A 49 22.52 19.81 -0.26
CA PRO A 49 22.04 20.15 -1.60
C PRO A 49 20.73 20.93 -1.52
N PHE A 50 20.79 22.07 -0.85
CA PHE A 50 19.67 23.00 -0.84
C PHE A 50 19.40 23.55 -2.24
N GLU A 51 18.14 23.82 -2.46
CA GLU A 51 17.60 24.53 -3.61
C GLU A 51 16.99 25.85 -3.15
N VAL A 52 16.76 26.74 -4.11
CA VAL A 52 16.00 27.98 -3.92
C VAL A 52 14.98 28.09 -5.05
N ILE A 53 13.82 28.65 -4.73
CA ILE A 53 12.83 29.04 -5.73
C ILE A 53 13.20 30.44 -6.21
N ASP A 54 13.55 30.59 -7.48
CA ASP A 54 13.83 31.89 -8.08
C ASP A 54 12.53 32.70 -8.17
N GLN A 55 12.50 33.87 -7.52
CA GLN A 55 11.29 34.68 -7.44
C GLN A 55 10.87 35.29 -8.78
N LYS A 56 11.78 35.37 -9.76
CA LYS A 56 11.49 35.95 -11.08
C LYS A 56 10.98 34.91 -12.06
N THR A 57 11.52 33.71 -12.00
CA THR A 57 11.18 32.63 -12.96
C THR A 57 10.25 31.58 -12.37
N GLU A 58 10.04 31.59 -11.05
CA GLU A 58 9.35 30.55 -10.27
C GLU A 58 9.98 29.16 -10.41
N GLN A 59 11.15 29.06 -11.03
CA GLN A 59 11.87 27.81 -11.21
C GLN A 59 12.74 27.51 -9.99
N THR A 60 12.84 26.22 -9.68
CA THR A 60 13.73 25.73 -8.63
C THR A 60 15.12 25.53 -9.21
N ARG A 61 16.14 26.02 -8.50
CA ARG A 61 17.55 25.80 -8.86
C ARG A 61 18.38 25.46 -7.64
N SER A 62 19.54 24.84 -7.85
CA SER A 62 20.53 24.63 -6.78
C SER A 62 20.90 25.96 -6.12
N ALA A 63 20.95 25.96 -4.78
CA ALA A 63 21.41 27.09 -4.00
C ALA A 63 22.92 27.28 -4.19
N THR A 64 23.33 28.52 -4.43
CA THR A 64 24.75 28.90 -4.48
C THR A 64 25.37 28.80 -3.08
N GLU A 65 26.70 28.69 -3.00
CA GLU A 65 27.39 28.66 -1.70
C GLU A 65 27.12 29.93 -0.87
N ALA A 66 27.04 31.10 -1.52
CA ALA A 66 26.73 32.36 -0.86
C ALA A 66 25.32 32.35 -0.23
N GLU A 67 24.31 31.84 -0.94
CA GLU A 67 22.95 31.67 -0.42
C GLU A 67 22.91 30.69 0.76
N LYS A 68 23.65 29.58 0.68
CA LYS A 68 23.77 28.62 1.79
C LYS A 68 24.44 29.26 3.01
N ARG A 69 25.51 30.03 2.83
CA ARG A 69 26.21 30.73 3.92
C ARG A 69 25.31 31.79 4.58
N ALA A 70 24.56 32.54 3.79
CA ALA A 70 23.57 33.49 4.31
C ALA A 70 22.46 32.77 5.10
N GLY A 71 21.95 31.64 4.59
CA GLY A 71 20.97 30.82 5.30
C GLY A 71 21.50 30.27 6.63
N TRP A 72 22.75 29.78 6.66
CA TRP A 72 23.42 29.35 7.88
C TRP A 72 23.49 30.49 8.91
N GLN A 73 23.96 31.68 8.50
CA GLN A 73 24.03 32.84 9.38
C GLN A 73 22.66 33.25 9.93
N ALA A 74 21.60 33.20 9.11
CA ALA A 74 20.24 33.48 9.55
C ALA A 74 19.75 32.47 10.60
N MET A 75 20.05 31.18 10.43
CA MET A 75 19.72 30.14 11.42
C MET A 75 20.49 30.34 12.73
N GLN A 76 21.78 30.70 12.66
CA GLN A 76 22.57 31.00 13.85
C GLN A 76 22.06 32.25 14.58
N ALA A 77 21.65 33.29 13.86
CA ALA A 77 21.03 34.47 14.45
C ALA A 77 19.71 34.12 15.17
N LYS A 78 18.87 33.26 14.57
CA LYS A 78 17.67 32.73 15.24
C LYS A 78 18.01 31.93 16.50
N LYS A 79 19.04 31.09 16.45
CA LYS A 79 19.51 30.29 17.59
C LYS A 79 19.92 31.17 18.76
N THR A 80 20.76 32.18 18.51
CA THR A 80 21.19 33.15 19.54
C THR A 80 20.01 33.96 20.10
N GLY A 81 19.07 34.37 19.25
CA GLY A 81 17.89 35.13 19.68
C GLY A 81 16.93 34.38 20.59
N GLN A 82 16.96 33.04 20.59
CA GLN A 82 16.07 32.19 21.40
C GLN A 82 16.57 31.90 22.82
N LYS A 83 17.76 32.38 23.20
CA LYS A 83 18.32 32.30 24.58
C LYS A 83 18.19 30.92 25.25
N GLY A 84 18.34 29.84 24.50
CA GLY A 84 18.26 28.47 25.01
C GLY A 84 16.87 27.83 25.00
N VAL A 85 15.83 28.52 24.53
CA VAL A 85 14.44 28.02 24.47
C VAL A 85 14.09 27.61 23.04
N PHE A 86 14.27 26.33 22.72
CA PHE A 86 14.19 25.81 21.35
C PHE A 86 12.94 24.97 21.03
N ASN A 87 11.95 24.92 21.93
CA ASN A 87 10.72 24.13 21.73
C ASN A 87 9.68 24.86 20.85
N ASN A 88 10.11 25.35 19.68
CA ASN A 88 9.26 26.08 18.74
C ASN A 88 8.79 25.17 17.61
N ASN A 89 7.58 25.43 17.09
CA ASN A 89 7.10 24.74 15.91
C ASN A 89 7.98 25.08 14.69
N ALA A 90 8.34 24.08 13.88
CA ALA A 90 9.16 24.26 12.69
C ALA A 90 8.63 25.37 11.75
N LYS A 91 7.31 25.56 11.66
CA LYS A 91 6.67 26.61 10.84
C LYS A 91 7.17 28.03 11.15
N VAL A 92 7.63 28.29 12.37
CA VAL A 92 8.22 29.59 12.76
C VAL A 92 9.48 29.91 11.95
N TYR A 93 10.20 28.88 11.48
CA TYR A 93 11.44 29.04 10.75
C TYR A 93 11.25 29.14 9.23
N LYS A 94 10.04 28.91 8.70
CA LYS A 94 9.76 28.86 7.25
C LYS A 94 10.23 30.11 6.48
N LYS A 95 10.22 31.29 7.12
CA LYS A 95 10.64 32.56 6.52
C LYS A 95 12.07 32.98 6.91
N THR A 96 12.82 32.13 7.61
CA THR A 96 14.19 32.44 8.06
C THR A 96 15.18 32.36 6.91
N THR A 97 14.96 31.43 5.98
CA THR A 97 15.80 31.23 4.79
C THR A 97 14.92 30.98 3.57
N THR A 98 15.46 31.21 2.38
CA THR A 98 14.85 30.78 1.11
C THR A 98 15.24 29.35 0.71
N LEU A 99 16.14 28.73 1.46
CA LEU A 99 16.67 27.39 1.21
C LEU A 99 15.62 26.32 1.48
N ILE A 100 15.48 25.39 0.54
CA ILE A 100 14.60 24.23 0.65
C ILE A 100 15.31 22.95 0.21
N PHE A 101 14.80 21.80 0.65
CA PHE A 101 15.02 20.53 -0.04
C PHE A 101 13.83 20.25 -0.96
N SER A 102 14.10 19.75 -2.16
CA SER A 102 13.06 19.09 -2.95
C SER A 102 12.59 17.81 -2.27
N ASP A 103 11.36 17.39 -2.56
CA ASP A 103 10.82 16.11 -2.08
C ASP A 103 11.70 14.94 -2.56
N THR A 104 12.22 15.01 -3.79
CA THR A 104 13.17 14.04 -4.34
C THR A 104 14.44 13.92 -3.50
N GLU A 105 14.99 15.03 -3.02
CA GLU A 105 16.19 15.01 -2.18
C GLU A 105 15.88 14.51 -0.76
N ILE A 106 14.70 14.84 -0.21
CA ILE A 106 14.23 14.28 1.06
C ILE A 106 14.15 12.76 0.94
N ASP A 107 13.50 12.26 -0.11
CA ASP A 107 13.33 10.82 -0.35
C ASP A 107 14.67 10.10 -0.50
N LYS A 108 15.58 10.67 -1.29
CA LYS A 108 16.95 10.14 -1.44
C LYS A 108 17.66 10.03 -0.10
N ARG A 109 17.59 11.07 0.74
CA ARG A 109 18.23 11.07 2.06
C ARG A 109 17.59 10.11 3.04
N VAL A 110 16.25 10.01 3.06
CA VAL A 110 15.56 9.01 3.88
C VAL A 110 16.01 7.60 3.46
N ASN A 111 16.07 7.31 2.16
CA ASN A 111 16.50 5.99 1.66
C ASN A 111 17.94 5.65 2.07
N LEU A 112 18.86 6.63 2.02
CA LEU A 112 20.23 6.46 2.50
C LEU A 112 20.28 6.17 4.00
N GLU A 113 19.50 6.90 4.80
CA GLU A 113 19.42 6.72 6.25
C GLU A 113 18.84 5.34 6.61
N VAL A 114 17.77 4.92 5.92
CA VAL A 114 17.19 3.58 6.04
C VAL A 114 18.24 2.51 5.73
N THR A 115 18.95 2.64 4.61
CA THR A 115 20.00 1.69 4.19
C THR A 115 21.11 1.57 5.23
N SER A 116 21.59 2.71 5.73
CA SER A 116 22.61 2.77 6.79
C SER A 116 22.14 2.05 8.06
N ARG A 117 20.89 2.30 8.47
CA ARG A 117 20.30 1.67 9.66
C ARG A 117 20.11 0.18 9.51
N ILE A 118 19.71 -0.29 8.33
CA ILE A 118 19.63 -1.72 8.04
C ILE A 118 20.99 -2.39 8.26
N ALA A 119 22.09 -1.79 7.78
CA ALA A 119 23.43 -2.32 7.99
C ALA A 119 23.81 -2.37 9.48
N ILE A 120 23.49 -1.31 10.25
CA ILE A 120 23.73 -1.29 11.70
C ILE A 120 22.92 -2.37 12.42
N ILE A 121 21.62 -2.50 12.10
CA ILE A 121 20.76 -3.52 12.72
C ILE A 121 21.26 -4.93 12.39
N LYS A 122 21.66 -5.18 11.13
CA LYS A 122 22.29 -6.45 10.72
C LYS A 122 23.53 -6.76 11.56
N ASN A 123 24.35 -5.77 11.91
CA ASN A 123 25.47 -5.96 12.84
C ASN A 123 25.03 -6.30 14.28
N ASP A 124 23.90 -5.76 14.73
CA ASP A 124 23.38 -6.00 16.08
C ASP A 124 22.73 -7.39 16.24
N VAL A 125 21.97 -7.82 15.24
CA VAL A 125 21.15 -9.04 15.31
C VAL A 125 21.68 -10.20 14.47
N GLY A 126 22.54 -9.92 13.49
CA GLY A 126 23.06 -10.87 12.50
C GLY A 126 22.19 -10.95 11.23
N ASP A 127 22.82 -11.10 10.06
CA ASP A 127 22.12 -11.17 8.76
C ASP A 127 21.04 -12.25 8.73
N LYS A 128 21.35 -13.45 9.21
CA LYS A 128 20.40 -14.57 9.25
C LYS A 128 19.13 -14.27 10.04
N ALA A 129 19.23 -13.47 11.11
CA ALA A 129 18.06 -13.07 11.89
C ALA A 129 17.27 -12.00 11.12
N TRP A 130 17.96 -11.01 10.55
CA TRP A 130 17.35 -9.94 9.75
C TRP A 130 16.62 -10.46 8.51
N ASP A 131 17.24 -11.35 7.75
CA ASP A 131 16.73 -11.79 6.44
C ASP A 131 15.42 -12.59 6.58
N LYS A 132 15.19 -13.23 7.74
CA LYS A 132 13.95 -13.95 8.08
C LYS A 132 12.77 -13.05 8.43
N LEU A 133 13.03 -11.76 8.70
CA LEU A 133 11.98 -10.85 9.14
C LEU A 133 11.09 -10.41 7.98
N THR A 134 9.81 -10.22 8.29
CA THR A 134 8.86 -9.59 7.36
C THR A 134 9.20 -8.11 7.17
N ASP A 135 8.68 -7.49 6.11
CA ASP A 135 8.85 -6.06 5.88
C ASP A 135 8.26 -5.22 7.03
N GLY A 136 7.16 -5.68 7.64
CA GLY A 136 6.59 -5.05 8.83
C GLY A 136 7.59 -5.07 9.99
N GLN A 137 8.19 -6.23 10.28
CA GLN A 137 9.20 -6.39 11.33
C GLN A 137 10.47 -5.56 11.05
N LYS A 138 10.98 -5.57 9.81
CA LYS A 138 12.12 -4.75 9.39
C LYS A 138 11.81 -3.25 9.55
N THR A 139 10.60 -2.83 9.20
CA THR A 139 10.12 -1.46 9.40
C THR A 139 10.15 -1.05 10.86
N VAL A 140 9.65 -1.90 11.76
CA VAL A 140 9.70 -1.65 13.20
C VAL A 140 11.13 -1.47 13.68
N LEU A 141 12.05 -2.35 13.26
CA LEU A 141 13.44 -2.26 13.68
C LEU A 141 14.15 -1.00 13.19
N VAL A 142 13.92 -0.60 11.95
CA VAL A 142 14.48 0.65 11.44
C VAL A 142 13.84 1.85 12.14
N ASP A 143 12.57 1.80 12.49
CA ASP A 143 11.91 2.85 13.27
C ASP A 143 12.49 2.96 14.69
N VAL A 144 12.74 1.83 15.37
CA VAL A 144 13.50 1.77 16.64
C VAL A 144 14.84 2.45 16.48
N SER A 145 15.60 1.99 15.49
CA SER A 145 16.92 2.49 15.18
C SER A 145 16.85 4.00 14.99
N TYR A 146 15.89 4.49 14.20
CA TYR A 146 15.72 5.90 13.83
C TYR A 146 15.72 6.83 15.04
N THR A 147 15.00 6.43 16.08
CA THR A 147 14.89 7.19 17.33
C THR A 147 16.14 7.11 18.21
N ASN A 148 17.01 6.12 18.01
CA ASN A 148 18.20 5.94 18.82
C ASN A 148 19.42 6.70 18.28
N THR A 149 20.17 7.31 19.20
CA THR A 149 21.42 7.99 18.85
C THR A 149 22.44 6.94 18.38
N GLY A 150 22.96 7.12 17.16
CA GLY A 150 23.89 6.17 16.54
C GLY A 150 23.21 4.96 15.89
N GLY A 151 21.88 4.86 15.93
CA GLY A 151 21.10 3.89 15.16
C GLY A 151 21.21 2.41 15.57
N SER A 152 22.10 2.05 16.50
CA SER A 152 22.17 0.69 17.01
C SER A 152 20.94 0.36 17.86
N ILE A 153 20.45 -0.87 17.78
CA ILE A 153 19.42 -1.42 18.67
C ILE A 153 20.03 -2.35 19.72
N LYS A 154 21.36 -2.49 19.78
CA LYS A 154 22.05 -3.43 20.66
C LYS A 154 21.72 -3.26 22.15
N SER A 155 21.45 -2.03 22.59
CA SER A 155 21.09 -1.75 23.99
C SER A 155 19.67 -2.18 24.36
N TYR A 156 18.85 -2.59 23.40
CA TYR A 156 17.50 -3.09 23.61
C TYR A 156 17.55 -4.62 23.71
N ASP A 157 18.16 -5.15 24.76
CA ASP A 157 18.47 -6.59 24.89
C ASP A 157 17.26 -7.50 24.64
N LYS A 158 16.08 -7.11 25.16
CA LYS A 158 14.83 -7.87 24.96
C LYS A 158 14.36 -7.83 23.50
N LEU A 159 14.44 -6.67 22.85
CA LEU A 159 14.11 -6.54 21.42
C LEU A 159 15.09 -7.35 20.57
N VAL A 160 16.40 -7.25 20.82
CA VAL A 160 17.43 -8.02 20.11
C VAL A 160 17.21 -9.52 20.29
N LYS A 161 16.88 -9.96 21.50
CA LYS A 161 16.54 -11.36 21.78
C LYS A 161 15.31 -11.80 20.99
N ALA A 162 14.26 -10.98 20.97
CA ALA A 162 13.04 -11.26 20.22
C ALA A 162 13.32 -11.37 18.70
N VAL A 163 14.11 -10.44 18.15
CA VAL A 163 14.51 -10.47 16.73
C VAL A 163 15.29 -11.74 16.39
N LYS A 164 16.30 -12.10 17.20
CA LYS A 164 17.09 -13.31 16.97
C LYS A 164 16.26 -14.60 17.05
N ALA A 165 15.20 -14.58 17.86
CA ALA A 165 14.26 -15.68 18.00
C ALA A 165 13.16 -15.70 16.94
N GLY A 166 12.98 -14.63 16.15
CA GLY A 166 11.81 -14.45 15.29
C GLY A 166 10.49 -14.24 16.07
N ASP A 167 10.57 -13.78 17.32
CA ASP A 167 9.42 -13.56 18.20
C ASP A 167 8.72 -12.24 17.85
N ALA A 168 7.75 -12.32 16.94
CA ALA A 168 6.92 -11.19 16.52
C ALA A 168 6.24 -10.48 17.70
N ALA A 169 5.72 -11.25 18.68
CA ALA A 169 5.05 -10.69 19.85
C ALA A 169 6.05 -9.97 20.77
N GLY A 170 7.24 -10.54 20.95
CA GLY A 170 8.36 -9.87 21.64
C GLY A 170 8.77 -8.57 20.97
N MET A 171 8.91 -8.56 19.65
CA MET A 171 9.19 -7.34 18.89
C MET A 171 8.09 -6.30 19.06
N ALA A 172 6.82 -6.73 19.01
CA ALA A 172 5.66 -5.86 19.18
C ALA A 172 5.57 -5.26 20.60
N ARG A 173 6.01 -5.99 21.63
CA ARG A 173 6.07 -5.48 23.02
C ARG A 173 7.23 -4.52 23.25
N GLU A 174 8.39 -4.81 22.67
CA GLU A 174 9.64 -4.09 22.96
C GLU A 174 9.90 -2.91 21.99
N SER A 175 9.01 -2.67 21.03
CA SER A 175 9.08 -1.56 20.05
C SER A 175 8.22 -0.34 20.40
N HIS A 176 7.65 -0.31 21.61
CA HIS A 176 6.81 0.80 22.06
C HIS A 176 7.65 1.97 22.55
N TYR A 177 7.65 3.08 21.81
CA TYR A 177 8.32 4.31 22.22
C TYR A 177 7.46 5.19 23.11
N HIS A 178 8.13 5.85 24.06
CA HIS A 178 7.68 7.14 24.55
C HIS A 178 8.30 8.25 23.72
N SER A 179 7.54 9.29 23.37
CA SER A 179 8.18 10.54 22.96
C SER A 179 8.70 11.25 24.23
N THR A 180 9.89 11.87 24.19
CA THR A 180 10.44 12.68 25.29
C THR A 180 10.76 14.10 24.86
N PRO A 181 10.66 15.13 25.73
CA PRO A 181 9.63 15.38 26.75
C PRO A 181 8.93 16.77 26.54
N LYS A 182 7.85 17.09 27.27
CA LYS A 182 7.58 18.48 27.69
C LYS A 182 8.44 18.75 28.93
N GLY A 183 8.90 19.99 29.11
CA GLY A 183 9.92 20.39 30.11
C GLY A 183 9.76 19.80 31.51
N SER A 184 10.91 19.63 32.18
CA SER A 184 11.24 19.16 33.55
C SER A 184 10.25 18.31 34.37
N ASP A 185 8.93 18.55 34.31
CA ASP A 185 7.96 18.05 35.28
C ASP A 185 6.68 17.44 34.66
N GLY A 186 6.57 17.35 33.32
CA GLY A 186 5.39 16.80 32.64
C GLY A 186 5.47 15.30 32.30
N PRO A 187 4.35 14.54 32.32
CA PRO A 187 4.36 13.13 31.93
C PRO A 187 4.70 12.96 30.43
N LYS A 188 5.47 11.90 30.10
CA LYS A 188 5.81 11.56 28.72
C LYS A 188 4.54 11.22 27.93
N ILE A 189 4.28 11.96 26.85
CA ILE A 189 3.13 11.66 25.97
C ILE A 189 3.55 10.56 24.98
N ARG A 190 2.72 9.55 24.83
CA ARG A 190 2.93 8.49 23.85
C ARG A 190 2.50 8.94 22.46
N ASN A 191 3.31 8.60 21.46
CA ASN A 191 2.87 8.69 20.07
C ASN A 191 2.09 7.42 19.74
N TRP A 192 0.80 7.40 20.09
CA TRP A 192 -0.07 6.25 19.91
C TRP A 192 -0.17 5.78 18.46
N GLY A 193 -0.04 6.68 17.49
CA GLY A 193 0.01 6.32 16.07
C GLY A 193 1.24 5.48 15.73
N ARG A 194 2.41 5.88 16.22
CA ARG A 194 3.69 5.16 16.01
C ARG A 194 3.72 3.85 16.78
N ILE A 195 3.26 3.84 18.04
CA ILE A 195 3.11 2.62 18.85
C ILE A 195 2.21 1.61 18.14
N LYS A 196 1.04 2.05 17.67
CA LYS A 196 0.11 1.18 16.94
C LYS A 196 0.75 0.62 15.67
N ALA A 197 1.34 1.49 14.85
CA ALA A 197 1.99 1.08 13.62
C ALA A 197 3.12 0.07 13.86
N ASN A 198 3.93 0.27 14.91
CA ASN A 198 5.02 -0.63 15.23
C ASN A 198 4.53 -1.96 15.79
N HIS A 199 3.63 -1.91 16.77
CA HIS A 199 3.07 -3.10 17.38
C HIS A 199 2.41 -4.00 16.35
N CYS A 200 1.54 -3.43 15.52
CA CYS A 200 0.80 -4.18 14.52
C CYS A 200 1.69 -4.57 13.33
N GLY A 201 2.65 -3.72 12.95
CA GLY A 201 3.66 -4.05 11.93
C GLY A 201 4.54 -5.24 12.32
N ALA A 202 4.94 -5.35 13.60
CA ALA A 202 5.69 -6.49 14.10
C ALA A 202 4.86 -7.79 14.07
N LEU A 203 3.55 -7.70 14.34
CA LEU A 203 2.61 -8.82 14.35
C LEU A 203 2.04 -9.17 12.96
N GLY A 204 2.30 -8.37 11.93
CA GLY A 204 1.68 -8.53 10.60
C GLY A 204 0.17 -8.21 10.58
N LEU A 205 -0.33 -7.42 11.54
CA LEU A 205 -1.72 -7.01 11.60
C LEU A 205 -1.97 -5.75 10.77
N ASP A 206 -3.17 -5.63 10.20
CA ASP A 206 -3.62 -4.39 9.58
C ASP A 206 -3.67 -3.27 10.64
N THR A 207 -2.88 -2.23 10.43
CA THR A 207 -2.75 -1.08 11.34
C THR A 207 -4.06 -0.33 11.59
N GLU A 208 -5.05 -0.45 10.70
CA GLU A 208 -6.37 0.17 10.88
C GLU A 208 -7.48 -0.86 11.21
N GLY A 209 -7.13 -2.15 11.28
CA GLY A 209 -8.06 -3.22 11.60
C GLY A 209 -8.36 -3.33 13.10
N ALA A 210 -9.57 -3.80 13.45
CA ALA A 210 -10.00 -3.96 14.84
C ALA A 210 -9.05 -4.87 15.66
N ALA A 211 -8.45 -5.89 15.03
CA ALA A 211 -7.47 -6.76 15.67
C ALA A 211 -6.23 -6.00 16.16
N CYS A 212 -5.75 -5.02 15.39
CA CYS A 212 -4.62 -4.18 15.79
C CYS A 212 -4.97 -3.31 17.01
N TYR A 213 -6.13 -2.63 16.98
CA TYR A 213 -6.60 -1.82 18.11
C TYR A 213 -6.77 -2.66 19.38
N LYS A 214 -7.34 -3.86 19.25
CA LYS A 214 -7.50 -4.79 20.37
C LYS A 214 -6.15 -5.26 20.93
N SER A 215 -5.22 -5.69 20.06
CA SER A 215 -3.89 -6.17 20.48
C SER A 215 -3.09 -5.09 21.24
N VAL A 216 -3.12 -3.84 20.75
CA VAL A 216 -2.47 -2.75 21.46
C VAL A 216 -3.15 -2.48 22.81
N ALA A 217 -4.48 -2.50 22.88
CA ALA A 217 -5.18 -2.28 24.15
C ALA A 217 -4.93 -3.38 25.18
N GLU A 218 -4.84 -4.63 24.75
CA GLU A 218 -4.47 -5.76 25.62
C GLU A 218 -3.06 -5.60 26.18
N HIS A 219 -2.12 -5.06 25.41
CA HIS A 219 -0.78 -4.76 25.91
C HIS A 219 -0.78 -3.75 27.06
N TYR A 220 -1.67 -2.76 26.99
CA TYR A 220 -1.84 -1.68 27.98
C TYR A 220 -3.00 -1.96 28.95
N SER A 221 -3.31 -3.23 29.20
CA SER A 221 -4.27 -3.66 30.22
C SER A 221 -3.57 -4.43 31.34
N ASP A 222 -4.09 -4.33 32.56
CA ASP A 222 -3.67 -5.14 33.68
C ASP A 222 -4.25 -6.57 33.59
N ASP A 223 -3.88 -7.42 34.54
CA ASP A 223 -4.34 -8.81 34.59
C ASP A 223 -5.86 -8.95 34.79
N LYS A 224 -6.57 -7.84 35.08
CA LYS A 224 -8.03 -7.77 35.20
C LYS A 224 -8.69 -7.14 33.97
N GLY A 225 -7.92 -6.91 32.90
CA GLY A 225 -8.41 -6.29 31.66
C GLY A 225 -8.69 -4.80 31.80
N LYS A 226 -8.26 -4.15 32.90
CA LYS A 226 -8.40 -2.71 33.08
C LYS A 226 -7.21 -2.02 32.42
N LEU A 227 -7.50 -1.02 31.58
CA LEU A 227 -6.46 -0.21 30.97
C LEU A 227 -5.55 0.41 32.03
N THR A 228 -4.24 0.17 31.90
CA THR A 228 -3.20 0.79 32.73
C THR A 228 -2.85 2.20 32.24
N GLU A 229 -3.34 2.58 31.07
CA GLU A 229 -3.12 3.90 30.46
C GLU A 229 -4.34 4.39 29.67
N ASP A 230 -4.48 5.71 29.57
CA ASP A 230 -5.52 6.36 28.77
C ASP A 230 -5.19 6.24 27.26
N LEU A 231 -5.82 5.26 26.61
CA LEU A 231 -5.77 5.11 25.16
C LEU A 231 -6.58 6.24 24.46
N PRO A 232 -6.19 6.67 23.25
CA PRO A 232 -6.95 7.64 22.48
C PRO A 232 -8.39 7.17 22.20
N ALA A 233 -9.32 8.11 22.08
CA ALA A 233 -10.73 7.84 21.77
C ALA A 233 -10.94 7.03 20.48
N SER A 234 -9.98 7.02 19.54
CA SER A 234 -10.02 6.16 18.36
C SER A 234 -10.13 4.68 18.71
N TYR A 235 -9.61 4.24 19.87
CA TYR A 235 -9.73 2.86 20.32
C TYR A 235 -11.17 2.49 20.73
N ASP A 236 -11.99 3.47 21.14
CA ASP A 236 -13.34 3.24 21.64
C ASP A 236 -14.31 2.79 20.52
N ALA A 237 -14.03 3.15 19.27
CA ALA A 237 -14.81 2.70 18.12
C ALA A 237 -14.48 1.24 17.72
N HIS A 238 -13.29 0.77 18.08
CA HIS A 238 -12.78 -0.56 17.70
C HIS A 238 -12.82 -1.57 18.85
N ILE A 239 -12.99 -1.10 20.08
CA ILE A 239 -13.18 -1.90 21.28
C ILE A 239 -14.61 -1.60 21.75
N ALA A 240 -15.53 -2.56 21.62
CA ALA A 240 -16.91 -2.38 22.06
C ALA A 240 -16.93 -1.77 23.47
N LYS A 241 -17.83 -0.78 23.72
CA LYS A 241 -17.91 -0.07 25.02
C LYS A 241 -17.95 -1.02 26.23
N ASP A 242 -18.57 -2.19 26.04
CA ASP A 242 -18.73 -3.23 27.06
C ASP A 242 -17.48 -4.12 27.19
N ALA A 243 -16.70 -4.27 26.12
CA ALA A 243 -15.46 -5.05 26.07
C ALA A 243 -14.29 -4.35 26.79
N ARG A 244 -14.36 -3.03 26.99
CA ARG A 244 -13.37 -2.27 27.79
C ARG A 244 -13.30 -2.71 29.27
N SER A 245 -14.33 -3.43 29.74
CA SER A 245 -14.41 -4.02 31.08
C SER A 245 -14.16 -5.54 31.11
N LYS A 246 -13.95 -6.17 29.94
CA LYS A 246 -13.86 -7.64 29.77
C LYS A 246 -12.75 -8.04 28.79
N LEU A 247 -11.60 -7.36 28.84
CA LEU A 247 -10.42 -7.82 28.11
C LEU A 247 -9.85 -9.07 28.80
N PRO A 248 -9.40 -10.08 28.05
CA PRO A 248 -8.83 -11.30 28.63
C PRO A 248 -7.60 -10.98 29.48
N ALA A 249 -7.47 -11.68 30.62
CA ALA A 249 -6.41 -11.50 31.60
C ALA A 249 -5.03 -11.82 31.01
N LYS A 250 -4.05 -10.98 31.33
CA LYS A 250 -2.63 -11.27 31.09
C LYS A 250 -2.17 -12.31 32.12
N GLY A 251 -1.76 -13.50 31.66
CA GLY A 251 -1.21 -14.53 32.53
C GLY A 251 -1.76 -15.93 32.34
N GLN A 252 -1.66 -16.48 31.13
CA GLN A 252 -1.11 -17.82 31.01
C GLN A 252 0.24 -17.66 30.31
N GLU A 253 1.31 -18.00 31.02
CA GLU A 253 2.56 -18.36 30.35
C GLU A 253 2.25 -19.57 29.47
N ASP A 254 1.84 -19.31 28.24
CA ASP A 254 1.88 -20.33 27.21
C ASP A 254 3.35 -20.64 26.97
N LYS A 255 3.84 -21.64 27.71
CA LYS A 255 4.82 -22.58 27.18
C LYS A 255 4.17 -23.35 26.05
N VAL A 256 3.81 -22.70 24.96
CA VAL A 256 3.37 -23.39 23.74
C VAL A 256 3.79 -22.55 22.56
N SER A 257 4.66 -23.19 21.78
CA SER A 257 4.80 -23.11 20.34
C SER A 257 4.96 -21.71 19.75
N ALA A 258 6.12 -21.49 19.11
CA ALA A 258 6.10 -20.72 17.88
C ALA A 258 4.83 -21.12 17.11
N GLU A 259 3.92 -20.19 16.82
CA GLU A 259 2.98 -20.49 15.74
C GLU A 259 3.88 -20.90 14.57
N PRO A 260 3.76 -22.15 14.10
CA PRO A 260 4.57 -22.59 12.99
C PRO A 260 4.37 -21.56 11.88
N THR A 261 5.45 -21.19 11.19
CA THR A 261 5.33 -20.47 9.93
C THR A 261 4.24 -21.19 9.15
N LYS A 262 3.12 -20.51 8.90
CA LYS A 262 1.96 -21.14 8.29
C LYS A 262 2.48 -21.86 7.06
N THR A 263 2.23 -23.15 7.00
CA THR A 263 2.59 -23.92 5.83
C THR A 263 1.91 -23.30 4.61
N VAL A 264 2.47 -23.49 3.42
CA VAL A 264 1.82 -23.04 2.17
C VAL A 264 0.37 -23.53 2.11
N GLY A 265 0.07 -24.70 2.68
CA GLY A 265 -1.30 -25.21 2.82
C GLY A 265 -2.20 -24.38 3.73
N GLU A 266 -1.71 -23.91 4.88
CA GLU A 266 -2.47 -23.07 5.82
C GLU A 266 -2.69 -21.65 5.28
N GLU A 267 -1.69 -21.06 4.63
CA GLU A 267 -1.85 -19.76 3.94
C GLU A 267 -2.87 -19.86 2.81
N ASN A 268 -2.80 -20.95 2.03
CA ASN A 268 -3.74 -21.22 0.95
C ASN A 268 -5.16 -21.47 1.47
N ALA A 269 -5.32 -22.18 2.59
CA ALA A 269 -6.62 -22.37 3.22
C ALA A 269 -7.23 -21.04 3.69
N ALA A 270 -6.43 -20.18 4.34
CA ALA A 270 -6.89 -18.86 4.79
C ALA A 270 -7.29 -17.95 3.61
N PHE A 271 -6.52 -17.96 2.54
CA PHE A 271 -6.87 -17.26 1.30
C PHE A 271 -8.20 -17.77 0.71
N GLN A 272 -8.36 -19.09 0.61
CA GLN A 272 -9.59 -19.72 0.10
C GLN A 272 -10.81 -19.42 0.96
N GLU A 273 -10.65 -19.34 2.28
CA GLU A 273 -11.71 -18.95 3.20
C GLU A 273 -12.13 -17.49 2.95
N GLN A 274 -11.18 -16.57 2.86
CA GLN A 274 -11.47 -15.16 2.55
C GLN A 274 -12.12 -14.98 1.18
N LEU A 275 -11.67 -15.74 0.19
CA LEU A 275 -12.24 -15.76 -1.16
C LEU A 275 -13.71 -16.22 -1.15
N LYS A 276 -14.06 -17.20 -0.31
CA LYS A 276 -15.42 -17.74 -0.19
C LYS A 276 -16.32 -16.99 0.78
N ALA A 277 -15.75 -16.15 1.66
CA ALA A 277 -16.52 -15.37 2.62
C ALA A 277 -17.58 -14.51 1.90
N PRO A 278 -18.83 -14.45 2.39
CA PRO A 278 -19.86 -13.64 1.75
C PRO A 278 -19.42 -12.17 1.71
N GLU A 279 -19.60 -11.52 0.57
CA GLU A 279 -19.36 -10.09 0.48
C GLU A 279 -20.53 -9.30 1.09
N ASN A 280 -20.28 -8.03 1.37
CA ASN A 280 -21.35 -7.12 1.71
C ASN A 280 -22.35 -7.05 0.54
N SER A 281 -23.63 -7.29 0.80
CA SER A 281 -24.70 -7.26 -0.20
C SER A 281 -24.71 -5.97 -1.03
N VAL A 282 -24.28 -4.84 -0.46
CA VAL A 282 -24.14 -3.57 -1.19
C VAL A 282 -23.16 -3.69 -2.37
N VAL A 283 -22.00 -4.30 -2.11
CA VAL A 283 -20.91 -4.42 -3.09
C VAL A 283 -21.34 -5.34 -4.22
N GLU A 284 -21.96 -6.47 -3.89
CA GLU A 284 -22.49 -7.40 -4.88
C GLU A 284 -23.58 -6.77 -5.75
N LEU A 285 -24.55 -6.07 -5.13
CA LEU A 285 -25.59 -5.34 -5.88
C LEU A 285 -25.00 -4.23 -6.74
N ALA A 286 -23.97 -3.53 -6.26
CA ALA A 286 -23.30 -2.48 -7.02
C ALA A 286 -22.59 -2.98 -8.27
N ARG A 287 -22.29 -4.29 -8.39
CA ARG A 287 -21.70 -4.89 -9.61
C ARG A 287 -22.71 -5.29 -10.65
N LYS A 288 -23.98 -5.49 -10.27
CA LYS A 288 -25.05 -5.81 -11.22
C LYS A 288 -25.21 -4.71 -12.27
N GLN A 289 -25.49 -5.10 -13.50
CA GLN A 289 -25.88 -4.13 -14.52
C GLN A 289 -27.27 -3.55 -14.20
N PRO A 290 -27.60 -2.32 -14.64
CA PRO A 290 -28.86 -1.68 -14.29
C PRO A 290 -30.13 -2.50 -14.63
N ASP A 291 -30.05 -3.33 -15.67
CA ASP A 291 -31.14 -4.21 -16.13
C ASP A 291 -31.17 -5.59 -15.44
N GLN A 292 -30.18 -5.89 -14.59
CA GLN A 292 -30.14 -7.09 -13.75
C GLN A 292 -30.74 -6.86 -12.36
N LEU A 293 -31.04 -5.61 -12.01
CA LEU A 293 -31.59 -5.24 -10.71
C LEU A 293 -33.09 -5.51 -10.69
N THR A 294 -33.54 -6.23 -9.66
CA THR A 294 -34.96 -6.23 -9.30
C THR A 294 -35.38 -4.87 -8.71
N ALA A 295 -36.69 -4.60 -8.65
CA ALA A 295 -37.20 -3.37 -8.04
C ALA A 295 -36.77 -3.20 -6.57
N ASP A 296 -36.76 -4.28 -5.80
CA ASP A 296 -36.36 -4.28 -4.38
C ASP A 296 -34.85 -4.07 -4.22
N GLU A 297 -34.03 -4.69 -5.06
CA GLU A 297 -32.57 -4.49 -5.06
C GLU A 297 -32.19 -3.06 -5.43
N ARG A 298 -32.84 -2.48 -6.44
CA ARG A 298 -32.67 -1.08 -6.81
C ARG A 298 -33.04 -0.16 -5.65
N LYS A 299 -34.15 -0.42 -4.96
CA LYS A 299 -34.58 0.33 -3.78
C LYS A 299 -33.56 0.23 -2.64
N SER A 300 -33.03 -0.97 -2.40
CA SER A 300 -31.98 -1.22 -1.41
C SER A 300 -30.70 -0.44 -1.72
N LEU A 301 -30.21 -0.50 -2.97
CA LEU A 301 -29.07 0.29 -3.45
C LEU A 301 -29.31 1.80 -3.28
N HIS A 302 -30.51 2.29 -3.61
CA HIS A 302 -30.85 3.70 -3.46
C HIS A 302 -30.81 4.14 -1.99
N GLN A 303 -31.42 3.37 -1.08
CA GLN A 303 -31.41 3.66 0.36
C GLN A 303 -29.97 3.71 0.91
N GLN A 304 -29.11 2.79 0.47
CA GLN A 304 -27.71 2.76 0.87
C GLN A 304 -26.93 3.96 0.33
N ALA A 305 -27.15 4.34 -0.94
CA ALA A 305 -26.53 5.53 -1.51
C ALA A 305 -26.90 6.81 -0.75
N VAL A 306 -28.15 6.91 -0.29
CA VAL A 306 -28.63 8.04 0.54
C VAL A 306 -27.94 8.06 1.91
N ALA A 307 -27.62 6.88 2.48
CA ALA A 307 -26.93 6.76 3.76
C ALA A 307 -25.43 7.12 3.70
N LEU A 308 -24.82 7.10 2.51
CA LEU A 308 -23.41 7.50 2.33
C LEU A 308 -23.24 9.03 2.43
N PRO A 309 -22.11 9.53 2.97
CA PRO A 309 -21.79 10.96 2.95
C PRO A 309 -21.85 11.56 1.54
N LEU A 310 -22.25 12.83 1.42
CA LEU A 310 -22.31 13.53 0.12
C LEU A 310 -20.96 13.59 -0.60
N THR A 311 -19.86 13.56 0.15
CA THR A 311 -18.49 13.57 -0.37
C THR A 311 -17.96 12.18 -0.71
N ASP A 312 -18.73 11.12 -0.47
CA ASP A 312 -18.29 9.75 -0.80
C ASP A 312 -18.43 9.51 -2.31
N PRO A 313 -17.33 9.21 -3.03
CA PRO A 313 -17.39 8.99 -4.48
C PRO A 313 -18.27 7.81 -4.87
N LYS A 314 -18.46 6.80 -3.99
CA LYS A 314 -19.34 5.65 -4.26
C LYS A 314 -20.81 6.06 -4.37
N ARG A 315 -21.21 7.14 -3.70
CA ARG A 315 -22.60 7.62 -3.72
C ARG A 315 -23.04 8.01 -5.13
N ALA A 316 -22.23 8.78 -5.86
CA ALA A 316 -22.54 9.21 -7.21
C ALA A 316 -22.68 8.00 -8.15
N THR A 317 -21.75 7.05 -8.09
CA THR A 317 -21.79 5.82 -8.91
C THR A 317 -23.04 4.99 -8.66
N ILE A 318 -23.44 4.79 -7.40
CA ILE A 318 -24.66 4.02 -7.08
C ILE A 318 -25.90 4.78 -7.54
N GLN A 319 -25.94 6.10 -7.35
CA GLN A 319 -27.07 6.93 -7.81
C GLN A 319 -27.23 6.90 -9.33
N ASP A 320 -26.12 6.99 -10.07
CA ASP A 320 -26.14 6.89 -11.54
C ASP A 320 -26.63 5.51 -12.00
N LYS A 321 -26.22 4.44 -11.33
CA LYS A 321 -26.71 3.07 -11.62
C LYS A 321 -28.21 2.93 -11.36
N VAL A 322 -28.70 3.45 -10.22
CA VAL A 322 -30.13 3.47 -9.91
C VAL A 322 -30.90 4.26 -10.98
N LYS A 323 -30.39 5.44 -11.37
CA LYS A 323 -30.98 6.26 -12.43
C LYS A 323 -31.02 5.52 -13.77
N GLN A 324 -29.92 4.87 -14.18
CA GLN A 324 -29.87 4.06 -15.40
C GLN A 324 -30.87 2.90 -15.37
N SER A 325 -31.11 2.30 -14.21
CA SER A 325 -32.11 1.25 -14.05
C SER A 325 -33.54 1.79 -14.26
N TYR A 326 -33.85 2.98 -13.75
CA TYR A 326 -35.12 3.65 -14.05
C TYR A 326 -35.27 4.01 -15.53
N VAL A 327 -34.19 4.48 -16.17
CA VAL A 327 -34.18 4.77 -17.61
C VAL A 327 -34.38 3.50 -18.45
N GLN A 328 -33.84 2.36 -18.04
CA GLN A 328 -34.09 1.07 -18.69
C GLN A 328 -35.56 0.64 -18.57
N GLU A 329 -36.17 0.84 -17.40
CA GLU A 329 -37.55 0.44 -17.15
C GLU A 329 -38.57 1.35 -17.83
N HIS A 330 -38.39 2.67 -17.81
CA HIS A 330 -39.38 3.66 -18.25
C HIS A 330 -38.98 4.47 -19.49
N GLY A 331 -37.75 4.32 -19.97
CA GLY A 331 -37.18 5.15 -21.04
C GLY A 331 -36.65 6.50 -20.55
N ASN A 332 -36.08 7.28 -21.46
CA ASN A 332 -35.56 8.64 -21.21
C ASN A 332 -36.44 9.73 -21.85
N GLY A 333 -37.67 9.39 -22.24
CA GLY A 333 -38.62 10.31 -22.87
C GLY A 333 -39.28 11.25 -21.87
N ALA A 334 -39.99 12.26 -22.39
CA ALA A 334 -40.82 13.11 -21.54
C ALA A 334 -41.89 12.24 -20.83
N ALA A 335 -42.09 12.50 -19.54
CA ALA A 335 -43.12 11.81 -18.79
C ALA A 335 -44.50 12.14 -19.38
N GLU A 336 -45.34 11.12 -19.61
CA GLU A 336 -46.70 11.33 -20.06
C GLU A 336 -47.48 12.11 -19.00
N VAL A 337 -48.29 13.08 -19.44
CA VAL A 337 -49.17 13.85 -18.55
C VAL A 337 -50.62 13.46 -18.79
N ASP A 338 -51.40 13.41 -17.71
CA ASP A 338 -52.84 13.19 -17.80
C ASP A 338 -53.58 14.46 -18.27
N ALA A 339 -54.90 14.35 -18.41
CA ALA A 339 -55.75 15.48 -18.84
C ALA A 339 -55.71 16.68 -17.86
N SER A 340 -55.20 16.51 -16.64
CA SER A 340 -55.01 17.57 -15.65
C SER A 340 -53.61 18.21 -15.70
N GLY A 341 -52.74 17.73 -16.61
CA GLY A 341 -51.35 18.17 -16.73
C GLY A 341 -50.42 17.58 -15.67
N ARG A 342 -50.84 16.56 -14.92
CA ARG A 342 -50.01 15.86 -13.93
C ARG A 342 -49.31 14.67 -14.57
N ILE A 343 -48.09 14.35 -14.11
CA ILE A 343 -47.37 13.18 -14.58
C ILE A 343 -48.18 11.92 -14.27
N ARG A 344 -48.41 11.10 -15.30
CA ARG A 344 -49.02 9.78 -15.18
C ARG A 344 -48.09 8.84 -14.42
N THR A 345 -48.54 8.35 -13.28
CA THR A 345 -47.82 7.34 -12.49
C THR A 345 -48.23 5.90 -12.84
N ASP A 346 -49.22 5.74 -13.71
CA ASP A 346 -49.80 4.46 -14.15
C ASP A 346 -49.25 3.97 -15.50
N ALA A 347 -48.28 4.67 -16.07
CA ALA A 347 -47.64 4.26 -17.33
C ALA A 347 -46.93 2.91 -17.16
N ALA A 348 -47.28 1.95 -18.02
CA ALA A 348 -46.63 0.65 -18.02
C ALA A 348 -45.12 0.80 -18.33
N PRO A 349 -44.25 0.02 -17.67
CA PRO A 349 -42.82 0.04 -17.96
C PRO A 349 -42.58 -0.36 -19.42
N GLN A 350 -41.66 0.35 -20.09
CA GLN A 350 -41.23 0.05 -21.46
C GLN A 350 -40.47 -1.29 -21.52
N LYS A 351 -39.75 -1.64 -20.44
CA LYS A 351 -39.07 -2.92 -20.28
C LYS A 351 -39.27 -3.41 -18.84
N ALA A 352 -39.80 -4.62 -18.70
CA ALA A 352 -39.95 -5.23 -17.38
C ALA A 352 -38.59 -5.55 -16.76
N LEU A 353 -38.41 -5.19 -15.49
CA LEU A 353 -37.26 -5.62 -14.70
C LEU A 353 -37.38 -7.10 -14.29
N PRO A 354 -36.26 -7.76 -13.96
CA PRO A 354 -36.29 -9.07 -13.33
C PRO A 354 -37.14 -9.06 -12.06
N THR A 355 -37.94 -10.12 -11.88
CA THR A 355 -38.78 -10.32 -10.69
C THR A 355 -38.11 -11.21 -9.63
N VAL A 356 -37.03 -11.90 -10.00
CA VAL A 356 -36.26 -12.78 -9.13
C VAL A 356 -34.81 -12.28 -9.08
N PRO A 357 -34.19 -12.16 -7.90
CA PRO A 357 -32.77 -11.84 -7.77
C PRO A 357 -31.89 -12.80 -8.57
N GLN A 358 -30.99 -12.24 -9.37
CA GLN A 358 -30.00 -12.99 -10.16
C GLN A 358 -28.58 -12.62 -9.69
N PRO A 359 -27.58 -13.50 -9.84
CA PRO A 359 -26.19 -13.12 -9.56
C PRO A 359 -25.74 -11.99 -10.49
N ALA A 360 -24.77 -11.18 -10.05
CA ALA A 360 -24.13 -10.20 -10.92
C ALA A 360 -23.44 -10.91 -12.08
N LYS A 361 -23.60 -10.38 -13.29
CA LYS A 361 -22.90 -10.89 -14.47
C LYS A 361 -21.85 -9.90 -14.98
N ASP A 362 -20.74 -10.45 -15.46
CA ASP A 362 -19.69 -9.67 -16.12
C ASP A 362 -20.11 -9.21 -17.53
N ILE A 363 -19.19 -8.52 -18.22
CA ILE A 363 -19.40 -8.02 -19.58
C ILE A 363 -19.65 -9.14 -20.62
N ASN A 364 -19.26 -10.37 -20.32
CA ASN A 364 -19.46 -11.55 -21.16
C ASN A 364 -20.71 -12.36 -20.75
N GLY A 365 -21.48 -11.87 -19.76
CA GLY A 365 -22.68 -12.52 -19.25
C GLY A 365 -22.42 -13.69 -18.30
N GLN A 366 -21.19 -13.88 -17.82
CA GLN A 366 -20.83 -14.91 -16.85
C GLN A 366 -21.03 -14.44 -15.41
N ASP A 367 -21.24 -15.37 -14.48
CA ASP A 367 -21.38 -15.08 -13.05
C ASP A 367 -20.07 -14.50 -12.47
N VAL A 368 -20.13 -13.29 -11.92
CA VAL A 368 -18.97 -12.57 -11.36
C VAL A 368 -18.38 -13.33 -10.17
N ALA A 369 -19.20 -13.86 -9.27
CA ALA A 369 -18.71 -14.58 -8.10
C ALA A 369 -17.98 -15.86 -8.51
N LYS A 370 -18.49 -16.55 -9.54
CA LYS A 370 -17.80 -17.69 -10.14
C LYS A 370 -16.47 -17.28 -10.77
N GLY A 371 -16.44 -16.17 -11.51
CA GLY A 371 -15.21 -15.62 -12.10
C GLY A 371 -14.14 -15.30 -11.04
N VAL A 372 -14.53 -14.63 -9.95
CA VAL A 372 -13.65 -14.35 -8.80
C VAL A 372 -13.10 -15.64 -8.19
N LEU A 373 -13.94 -16.66 -8.02
CA LEU A 373 -13.52 -17.95 -7.49
C LEU A 373 -12.53 -18.68 -8.41
N ASN A 374 -12.75 -18.64 -9.72
CA ASN A 374 -11.85 -19.24 -10.70
C ASN A 374 -10.46 -18.59 -10.64
N ILE A 375 -10.40 -17.25 -10.66
CA ILE A 375 -9.14 -16.50 -10.57
C ILE A 375 -8.44 -16.78 -9.23
N GLY A 376 -9.19 -16.84 -8.13
CA GLY A 376 -8.60 -17.21 -6.84
C GLY A 376 -8.10 -18.66 -6.80
N GLY A 377 -8.75 -19.58 -7.50
CA GLY A 377 -8.24 -20.94 -7.72
C GLY A 377 -6.90 -20.93 -8.44
N GLU A 378 -6.75 -20.08 -9.44
CA GLU A 378 -5.52 -19.92 -10.21
C GLU A 378 -4.39 -19.30 -9.37
N VAL A 379 -4.69 -18.26 -8.60
CA VAL A 379 -3.78 -17.69 -7.59
C VAL A 379 -3.33 -18.76 -6.59
N SER A 380 -4.23 -19.63 -6.16
CA SER A 380 -3.89 -20.72 -5.24
C SER A 380 -2.97 -21.76 -5.87
N ARG A 381 -3.20 -22.09 -7.15
CA ARG A 381 -2.36 -23.02 -7.92
C ARG A 381 -0.94 -22.49 -8.08
N VAL A 382 -0.78 -21.21 -8.41
CA VAL A 382 0.53 -20.55 -8.51
C VAL A 382 1.21 -20.46 -7.15
N ALA A 383 0.47 -20.07 -6.11
CA ALA A 383 0.99 -19.94 -4.75
C ALA A 383 1.55 -21.26 -4.18
N GLN A 384 1.03 -22.42 -4.62
CA GLN A 384 1.59 -23.73 -4.23
C GLN A 384 3.04 -23.94 -4.71
N LYS A 385 3.47 -23.22 -5.77
CA LYS A 385 4.82 -23.33 -6.34
C LYS A 385 5.78 -22.26 -5.83
N THR A 386 5.27 -21.08 -5.46
CA THR A 386 6.11 -19.88 -5.19
C THR A 386 5.88 -19.21 -3.82
N ALA A 387 4.79 -19.55 -3.12
CA ALA A 387 4.23 -18.93 -1.91
C ALA A 387 3.11 -17.89 -2.16
N MET A 388 2.23 -17.74 -1.17
CA MET A 388 0.98 -16.98 -1.30
C MET A 388 1.22 -15.47 -1.39
N VAL A 389 2.05 -14.91 -0.52
CA VAL A 389 2.33 -13.46 -0.46
C VAL A 389 2.81 -12.89 -1.81
N PRO A 390 3.86 -13.44 -2.46
CA PRO A 390 4.29 -12.93 -3.76
C PRO A 390 3.24 -13.13 -4.85
N THR A 391 2.45 -14.21 -4.78
CA THR A 391 1.41 -14.48 -5.79
C THR A 391 0.25 -13.48 -5.68
N VAL A 392 -0.20 -13.16 -4.46
CA VAL A 392 -1.21 -12.12 -4.25
C VAL A 392 -0.68 -10.74 -4.65
N ALA A 393 0.61 -10.46 -4.46
CA ALA A 393 1.22 -9.22 -4.94
C ALA A 393 1.16 -9.14 -6.48
N SER A 394 1.43 -10.24 -7.19
CA SER A 394 1.25 -10.32 -8.65
C SER A 394 -0.21 -10.09 -9.06
N LEU A 395 -1.19 -10.63 -8.34
CA LEU A 395 -2.61 -10.32 -8.58
C LEU A 395 -2.92 -8.82 -8.41
N GLN A 396 -2.45 -8.21 -7.34
CA GLN A 396 -2.65 -6.78 -7.08
C GLN A 396 -2.04 -5.91 -8.20
N LYS A 397 -0.85 -6.27 -8.70
CA LYS A 397 -0.23 -5.60 -9.87
C LYS A 397 -1.06 -5.77 -11.14
N GLY A 398 -1.50 -6.99 -11.44
CA GLY A 398 -2.34 -7.29 -12.59
C GLY A 398 -3.63 -6.47 -12.62
N ILE A 399 -4.34 -6.44 -11.50
CA ILE A 399 -5.55 -5.62 -11.34
C ILE A 399 -5.24 -4.13 -11.52
N ASN A 400 -4.12 -3.64 -10.98
CA ASN A 400 -3.70 -2.25 -11.15
C ASN A 400 -3.37 -1.92 -12.61
N ALA A 401 -2.85 -2.87 -13.40
CA ALA A 401 -2.58 -2.68 -14.82
C ALA A 401 -3.87 -2.57 -15.65
N LEU A 402 -4.97 -3.20 -15.22
CA LEU A 402 -6.28 -3.06 -15.86
C LEU A 402 -6.96 -1.74 -15.51
N ASN A 403 -6.76 -1.25 -14.29
CA ASN A 403 -7.38 -0.02 -13.83
C ASN A 403 -6.69 1.20 -14.45
N LYS A 404 -7.45 1.99 -15.22
CA LYS A 404 -6.94 3.26 -15.76
C LYS A 404 -6.57 4.22 -14.62
N PRO A 405 -5.56 5.09 -14.80
CA PRO A 405 -5.22 6.13 -13.82
C PRO A 405 -6.38 7.09 -13.51
N GLU A 406 -7.34 7.20 -14.42
CA GLU A 406 -8.55 8.01 -14.32
C GLU A 406 -9.73 7.30 -13.63
N SER A 407 -9.56 6.04 -13.23
CA SER A 407 -10.61 5.31 -12.54
C SER A 407 -10.88 5.92 -11.16
N VAL A 408 -12.15 5.89 -10.74
CA VAL A 408 -12.60 6.44 -9.45
C VAL A 408 -12.00 5.67 -8.26
N GLN A 409 -11.45 4.48 -8.50
CA GLN A 409 -10.83 3.66 -7.47
C GLN A 409 -9.31 3.88 -7.46
N PRO A 410 -8.71 4.23 -6.30
CA PRO A 410 -7.26 4.29 -6.19
C PRO A 410 -6.66 2.90 -6.44
N ALA A 411 -5.47 2.88 -7.03
CA ALA A 411 -4.71 1.66 -7.22
C ALA A 411 -4.57 0.88 -5.90
N LEU A 412 -4.69 -0.45 -5.98
CA LEU A 412 -4.45 -1.32 -4.84
C LEU A 412 -3.01 -1.13 -4.36
N LYS A 413 -2.85 -1.08 -3.05
CA LYS A 413 -1.53 -1.27 -2.44
C LYS A 413 -1.04 -2.67 -2.81
N VAL A 414 0.20 -2.75 -3.29
CA VAL A 414 0.86 -4.01 -3.62
C VAL A 414 1.64 -4.46 -2.38
N ASP A 415 1.04 -5.33 -1.58
CA ASP A 415 1.62 -5.82 -0.31
C ASP A 415 1.44 -7.33 -0.11
N GLY A 416 0.83 -8.04 -1.06
CA GLY A 416 0.62 -9.49 -0.99
C GLY A 416 -0.44 -9.91 0.03
N ALA A 417 -1.18 -8.97 0.64
CA ALA A 417 -2.27 -9.28 1.54
C ALA A 417 -3.60 -9.36 0.78
N PHE A 418 -4.28 -10.50 0.86
CA PHE A 418 -5.61 -10.66 0.28
C PHE A 418 -6.69 -10.21 1.27
N GLY A 419 -6.94 -8.90 1.34
CA GLY A 419 -7.95 -8.34 2.23
C GLY A 419 -9.33 -8.15 1.59
N PRO A 420 -10.33 -7.70 2.38
CA PRO A 420 -11.65 -7.32 1.86
C PRO A 420 -11.58 -6.33 0.70
N LYS A 421 -10.62 -5.39 0.72
CA LYS A 421 -10.44 -4.42 -0.36
C LYS A 421 -9.90 -5.06 -1.64
N THR A 422 -8.92 -5.96 -1.53
CA THR A 422 -8.39 -6.70 -2.69
C THR A 422 -9.48 -7.55 -3.33
N LYS A 423 -10.30 -8.21 -2.51
CA LYS A 423 -11.47 -8.96 -2.98
C LYS A 423 -12.51 -8.07 -3.66
N GLU A 424 -12.85 -6.92 -3.05
CA GLU A 424 -13.78 -5.94 -3.62
C GLU A 424 -13.34 -5.52 -5.03
N VAL A 425 -12.08 -5.10 -5.17
CA VAL A 425 -11.54 -4.62 -6.45
C VAL A 425 -11.36 -5.76 -7.45
N LEU A 426 -11.02 -6.97 -7.01
CA LEU A 426 -11.03 -8.15 -7.87
C LEU A 426 -12.43 -8.41 -8.46
N GLY A 427 -13.47 -8.38 -7.63
CA GLY A 427 -14.85 -8.52 -8.10
C GLY A 427 -15.27 -7.39 -9.05
N ASP A 428 -14.86 -6.16 -8.78
CA ASP A 428 -15.14 -5.01 -9.67
C ASP A 428 -14.43 -5.16 -11.02
N ALA A 429 -13.19 -5.64 -11.01
CA ALA A 429 -12.41 -5.93 -12.20
C ALA A 429 -13.06 -7.06 -13.02
N VAL A 430 -13.48 -8.15 -12.38
CA VAL A 430 -14.18 -9.26 -13.07
C VAL A 430 -15.49 -8.76 -13.66
N ALA A 431 -16.29 -7.98 -12.92
CA ALA A 431 -17.54 -7.44 -13.43
C ALA A 431 -17.34 -6.51 -14.63
N SER A 432 -16.25 -5.73 -14.65
CA SER A 432 -15.99 -4.71 -15.67
C SER A 432 -15.27 -5.24 -16.91
N PHE A 433 -14.37 -6.21 -16.74
CA PHE A 433 -13.46 -6.68 -17.78
C PHE A 433 -13.66 -8.15 -18.17
N GLY A 434 -14.45 -8.90 -17.38
CA GLY A 434 -14.60 -10.35 -17.52
C GLY A 434 -13.47 -11.13 -16.86
N ALA A 435 -13.75 -12.36 -16.45
CA ALA A 435 -12.77 -13.20 -15.75
C ALA A 435 -11.50 -13.45 -16.57
N ASP A 436 -11.64 -13.76 -17.86
CA ASP A 436 -10.53 -14.06 -18.77
C ASP A 436 -9.51 -12.92 -18.85
N LYS A 437 -9.98 -11.67 -18.90
CA LYS A 437 -9.10 -10.49 -18.99
C LYS A 437 -8.38 -10.24 -17.66
N VAL A 438 -9.06 -10.48 -16.53
CA VAL A 438 -8.45 -10.38 -15.20
C VAL A 438 -7.40 -11.47 -15.00
N GLU A 439 -7.66 -12.70 -15.45
CA GLU A 439 -6.70 -13.80 -15.37
C GLU A 439 -5.43 -13.53 -16.19
N LYS A 440 -5.58 -13.04 -17.44
CA LYS A 440 -4.44 -12.55 -18.24
C LYS A 440 -3.68 -11.42 -17.55
N SER A 441 -4.38 -10.52 -16.87
CA SER A 441 -3.73 -9.44 -16.12
C SER A 441 -2.96 -9.95 -14.90
N PHE A 442 -3.47 -10.99 -14.23
CA PHE A 442 -2.74 -11.67 -13.17
C PHE A 442 -1.44 -12.28 -13.70
N GLY A 443 -1.49 -12.92 -14.87
CA GLY A 443 -0.29 -13.40 -15.58
C GLY A 443 0.71 -12.27 -15.89
N LEU A 444 0.23 -11.13 -16.38
CA LEU A 444 1.06 -9.93 -16.58
C LEU A 444 1.70 -9.45 -15.27
N GLY A 445 0.97 -9.47 -14.15
CA GLY A 445 1.49 -9.12 -12.84
C GLY A 445 2.60 -10.08 -12.33
N GLN A 446 2.58 -11.35 -12.75
CA GLN A 446 3.69 -12.29 -12.50
C GLN A 446 4.92 -11.90 -13.31
N VAL A 447 4.75 -11.60 -14.61
CA VAL A 447 5.83 -11.12 -15.48
C VAL A 447 6.43 -9.81 -14.97
N GLU A 448 5.60 -8.87 -14.50
CA GLU A 448 6.07 -7.61 -13.90
C GLU A 448 6.87 -7.86 -12.61
N SER A 449 6.47 -8.84 -11.80
CA SER A 449 7.21 -9.22 -10.59
C SER A 449 8.56 -9.85 -10.93
N LEU A 450 8.63 -10.63 -12.00
CA LEU A 450 9.89 -11.16 -12.53
C LEU A 450 10.79 -10.07 -13.12
N ALA A 451 10.21 -9.09 -13.83
CA ALA A 451 10.93 -7.93 -14.35
C ALA A 451 11.50 -7.06 -13.23
N GLU A 452 10.76 -6.92 -12.14
CA GLU A 452 11.28 -6.35 -10.90
C GLU A 452 12.48 -7.15 -10.41
N GLN A 453 12.35 -8.45 -10.17
CA GLN A 453 13.46 -9.31 -9.72
C GLN A 453 14.73 -9.16 -10.60
N ALA A 454 14.56 -9.17 -11.92
CA ALA A 454 15.64 -9.00 -12.90
C ALA A 454 16.40 -7.65 -12.80
N LYS A 455 15.83 -6.65 -12.13
CA LYS A 455 16.49 -5.36 -11.86
C LYS A 455 17.44 -5.42 -10.67
N SER A 456 17.26 -6.33 -9.71
CA SER A 456 18.13 -6.45 -8.53
C SER A 456 19.11 -7.60 -8.63
N GLU A 457 18.74 -8.67 -9.33
CA GLU A 457 19.52 -9.89 -9.42
C GLU A 457 19.41 -10.50 -10.82
N GLN A 458 20.34 -11.39 -11.13
CA GLN A 458 20.30 -12.15 -12.37
C GLN A 458 19.23 -13.24 -12.22
N LEU A 459 18.35 -13.39 -13.21
CA LEU A 459 17.37 -14.47 -13.22
C LEU A 459 18.08 -15.80 -13.45
N GLU A 460 17.63 -16.85 -12.77
CA GLU A 460 18.08 -18.21 -13.04
C GLU A 460 17.63 -18.62 -14.46
N PRO A 461 18.50 -19.27 -15.26
CA PRO A 461 18.16 -19.66 -16.63
C PRO A 461 16.89 -20.51 -16.70
N GLY A 462 15.97 -20.15 -17.61
CA GLY A 462 14.69 -20.81 -17.83
C GLY A 462 13.53 -20.22 -17.02
N THR A 463 13.80 -19.41 -15.99
CA THR A 463 12.74 -18.84 -15.12
C THR A 463 11.75 -17.98 -15.89
N LEU A 464 12.21 -17.22 -16.89
CA LEU A 464 11.36 -16.38 -17.72
C LEU A 464 10.41 -17.21 -18.59
N GLY A 465 10.94 -18.25 -19.23
CA GLY A 465 10.15 -19.18 -20.01
C GLY A 465 9.06 -19.83 -19.15
N ASP A 466 9.46 -20.47 -18.05
CA ASP A 466 8.53 -21.16 -17.15
C ASP A 466 7.44 -20.23 -16.58
N THR A 467 7.81 -18.99 -16.24
CA THR A 467 6.85 -17.99 -15.76
C THR A 467 5.87 -17.59 -16.85
N VAL A 468 6.35 -17.30 -18.06
CA VAL A 468 5.50 -16.84 -19.17
C VAL A 468 4.62 -17.97 -19.69
N SER A 469 5.16 -19.17 -19.89
CA SER A 469 4.37 -20.35 -20.26
C SER A 469 3.31 -20.62 -19.20
N GLY A 470 3.69 -20.63 -17.91
CA GLY A 470 2.79 -20.97 -16.82
C GLY A 470 1.72 -19.93 -16.52
N ALA A 471 2.04 -18.65 -16.73
CA ALA A 471 1.13 -17.51 -16.48
C ALA A 471 0.09 -17.30 -17.58
N PHE A 472 0.37 -17.78 -18.80
CA PHE A 472 -0.50 -17.58 -19.96
C PHE A 472 -0.95 -18.90 -20.62
N ASP A 473 -0.71 -20.04 -19.96
CA ASP A 473 -1.14 -21.37 -20.40
C ASP A 473 -2.65 -21.39 -20.69
N GLY A 474 -3.03 -21.80 -21.90
CA GLY A 474 -4.44 -21.84 -22.35
C GLY A 474 -5.05 -20.48 -22.72
N PHE A 475 -4.33 -19.37 -22.56
CA PHE A 475 -4.83 -18.01 -22.84
C PHE A 475 -4.16 -17.32 -24.03
N ALA A 476 -2.93 -17.74 -24.34
CA ALA A 476 -2.19 -17.35 -25.53
C ALA A 476 -1.66 -18.62 -26.21
N GLU A 477 -1.84 -18.75 -27.53
CA GLU A 477 -1.36 -19.93 -28.26
C GLU A 477 0.18 -20.04 -28.22
N GLU A 478 0.89 -18.91 -28.20
CA GLU A 478 2.37 -18.86 -28.22
C GLU A 478 2.87 -17.73 -27.31
N PRO A 479 2.75 -17.86 -25.97
CA PRO A 479 3.03 -16.78 -25.03
C PRO A 479 4.50 -16.32 -25.07
N GLU A 480 5.43 -17.19 -25.38
CA GLU A 480 6.85 -16.86 -25.55
C GLU A 480 7.08 -16.03 -26.82
N LYS A 481 6.32 -16.27 -27.89
CA LYS A 481 6.40 -15.42 -29.10
C LYS A 481 5.80 -14.05 -28.85
N ALA A 482 4.69 -13.99 -28.11
CA ALA A 482 4.12 -12.71 -27.67
C ALA A 482 5.12 -11.90 -26.83
N LEU A 483 5.82 -12.57 -25.90
CA LEU A 483 6.92 -11.98 -25.14
C LEU A 483 8.04 -11.46 -26.05
N GLN A 484 8.56 -12.30 -26.96
CA GLN A 484 9.64 -11.91 -27.88
C GLN A 484 9.24 -10.71 -28.75
N ASN A 485 8.01 -10.67 -29.26
CA ASN A 485 7.48 -9.53 -29.99
C ASN A 485 7.39 -8.26 -29.14
N GLY A 486 6.91 -8.38 -27.90
CA GLY A 486 6.83 -7.27 -26.96
C GLY A 486 8.20 -6.72 -26.57
N LEU A 487 9.19 -7.59 -26.38
CA LEU A 487 10.57 -7.19 -26.12
C LEU A 487 11.21 -6.48 -27.32
N ASN A 488 10.94 -6.94 -28.54
CA ASN A 488 11.35 -6.25 -29.77
C ASN A 488 10.70 -4.87 -29.92
N ALA A 489 9.47 -4.69 -29.41
CA ALA A 489 8.81 -3.39 -29.40
C ALA A 489 9.37 -2.43 -28.32
N LEU A 490 9.97 -2.98 -27.26
CA LEU A 490 10.59 -2.24 -26.16
C LEU A 490 12.09 -1.97 -26.35
N SER A 491 12.73 -2.59 -27.35
CA SER A 491 14.16 -2.43 -27.60
C SER A 491 14.51 -1.04 -28.14
N GLU A 492 15.67 -0.52 -27.77
CA GLU A 492 16.19 0.76 -28.28
C GLU A 492 16.48 0.69 -29.80
N ASP A 493 16.36 1.82 -30.49
CA ASP A 493 16.64 1.94 -31.92
C ASP A 493 18.08 1.46 -32.24
N GLY A 494 18.19 0.44 -33.09
CA GLY A 494 19.47 -0.13 -33.52
C GLY A 494 19.90 -1.41 -32.79
N ALA A 495 19.14 -1.89 -31.79
CA ALA A 495 19.34 -3.22 -31.24
C ALA A 495 18.99 -4.32 -32.27
N GLU A 496 19.74 -5.42 -32.28
CA GLU A 496 19.39 -6.58 -33.11
C GLU A 496 18.10 -7.22 -32.57
N PRO A 497 17.05 -7.35 -33.38
CA PRO A 497 15.78 -7.90 -32.91
C PRO A 497 15.92 -9.37 -32.53
N LEU A 498 15.24 -9.78 -31.46
CA LEU A 498 15.10 -11.17 -31.08
C LEU A 498 14.45 -11.96 -32.21
N LYS A 499 14.96 -13.16 -32.44
CA LYS A 499 14.28 -14.15 -33.26
C LYS A 499 12.98 -14.56 -32.56
N VAL A 500 11.88 -14.53 -33.30
CA VAL A 500 10.55 -14.90 -32.81
C VAL A 500 10.32 -16.38 -33.13
N ASP A 501 10.75 -17.26 -32.25
CA ASP A 501 10.68 -18.72 -32.43
C ASP A 501 9.99 -19.45 -31.27
N GLY A 502 9.49 -18.72 -30.27
CA GLY A 502 8.79 -19.29 -29.13
C GLY A 502 9.71 -19.94 -28.11
N TRP A 503 11.03 -19.75 -28.25
CA TRP A 503 12.00 -20.22 -27.27
C TRP A 503 12.55 -19.05 -26.45
N ALA A 504 12.10 -18.95 -25.20
CA ALA A 504 12.62 -17.98 -24.23
C ALA A 504 13.99 -18.42 -23.67
N GLY A 505 15.01 -18.45 -24.53
CA GLY A 505 16.39 -18.78 -24.18
C GLY A 505 17.19 -17.60 -23.64
N PRO A 506 18.51 -17.76 -23.42
CA PRO A 506 19.36 -16.74 -22.80
C PRO A 506 19.28 -15.35 -23.44
N LYS A 507 19.18 -15.28 -24.78
CA LYS A 507 19.04 -14.00 -25.49
C LYS A 507 17.74 -13.27 -25.15
N THR A 508 16.64 -14.01 -25.02
CA THR A 508 15.34 -13.45 -24.63
C THR A 508 15.35 -13.00 -23.17
N GLU A 509 16.01 -13.76 -22.30
CA GLU A 509 16.19 -13.39 -20.88
C GLU A 509 17.04 -12.13 -20.71
N ASP A 510 18.13 -12.01 -21.46
CA ASP A 510 18.98 -10.81 -21.46
C ASP A 510 18.22 -9.59 -21.96
N ALA A 511 17.49 -9.73 -23.07
CA ALA A 511 16.65 -8.66 -23.62
C ALA A 511 15.53 -8.26 -22.64
N PHE A 512 14.93 -9.23 -21.95
CA PHE A 512 13.95 -8.98 -20.90
C PHE A 512 14.54 -8.20 -19.73
N ALA A 513 15.70 -8.62 -19.21
CA ALA A 513 16.38 -7.94 -18.12
C ALA A 513 16.82 -6.52 -18.52
N GLN A 514 17.24 -6.33 -19.77
CA GLN A 514 17.59 -5.01 -20.32
C GLN A 514 16.34 -4.12 -20.44
N ALA A 515 15.27 -4.62 -21.07
CA ALA A 515 14.01 -3.90 -21.20
C ALA A 515 13.43 -3.54 -19.84
N ALA A 516 13.48 -4.46 -18.87
CA ALA A 516 13.07 -4.19 -17.49
C ALA A 516 13.87 -3.02 -16.90
N LYS A 517 15.20 -2.99 -17.08
CA LYS A 517 16.07 -1.93 -16.53
C LYS A 517 15.87 -0.57 -17.19
N SER A 518 15.59 -0.52 -18.50
CA SER A 518 15.50 0.73 -19.28
C SER A 518 14.10 1.38 -19.27
N SER A 519 13.04 0.60 -19.06
CA SER A 519 11.65 1.09 -19.07
C SER A 519 11.14 1.45 -17.67
N ASN A 520 10.26 2.46 -17.60
CA ASN A 520 9.42 2.63 -16.41
C ASN A 520 8.41 1.46 -16.34
N ALA A 521 8.01 1.03 -15.14
CA ALA A 521 7.21 -0.18 -14.96
C ALA A 521 5.86 -0.13 -15.71
N PHE A 522 5.32 1.08 -15.89
CA PHE A 522 4.06 1.28 -16.59
C PHE A 522 4.16 1.01 -18.10
N ASP A 523 5.18 1.56 -18.78
CA ASP A 523 5.39 1.36 -20.21
C ASP A 523 5.75 -0.10 -20.53
N PHE A 524 6.48 -0.74 -19.63
CA PHE A 524 6.79 -2.17 -19.70
C PHE A 524 5.52 -3.03 -19.69
N SER A 525 4.70 -2.92 -18.63
CA SER A 525 3.49 -3.73 -18.47
C SER A 525 2.44 -3.41 -19.54
N LYS A 526 2.31 -2.13 -19.94
CA LYS A 526 1.39 -1.73 -21.01
C LYS A 526 1.78 -2.31 -22.37
N THR A 527 3.06 -2.23 -22.73
CA THR A 527 3.55 -2.72 -24.02
C THR A 527 3.47 -4.23 -24.08
N LEU A 528 3.96 -4.95 -23.07
CA LEU A 528 3.82 -6.41 -23.04
C LEU A 528 2.34 -6.83 -23.02
N GLY A 529 1.51 -6.14 -22.23
CA GLY A 529 0.08 -6.43 -22.13
C GLY A 529 -0.65 -6.39 -23.47
N SER A 530 -0.30 -5.49 -24.41
CA SER A 530 -0.94 -5.47 -25.74
C SER A 530 -0.64 -6.72 -26.55
N PHE A 531 0.57 -7.26 -26.46
CA PHE A 531 0.96 -8.51 -27.13
C PHE A 531 0.32 -9.75 -26.50
N PHE A 532 -0.12 -9.67 -25.24
CA PHE A 532 -0.92 -10.71 -24.57
C PHE A 532 -2.44 -10.49 -24.69
N GLY A 533 -2.89 -9.50 -25.49
CA GLY A 533 -4.31 -9.24 -25.77
C GLY A 533 -5.05 -8.49 -24.65
N LEU A 534 -4.35 -7.67 -23.85
CA LEU A 534 -4.95 -6.84 -22.80
C LEU A 534 -5.34 -5.43 -23.28
N SER A 535 -4.91 -5.01 -24.47
CA SER A 535 -5.23 -3.70 -25.07
C SER A 535 -6.65 -3.60 -25.60
#